data_AF-A0A368T827-F1
#
_entry.id   AF-A0A368T827-F1
#
_cell.length_a   1.000
_cell.length_b   1.000
_cell.length_c   1.000
_cell.angle_alpha   90.00
_cell.angle_beta   90.00
_cell.angle_gamma   90.00
#
_symmetry.space_group_name_H-M   'P 1'
#
loop_
_entity.id
_entity.type
_entity.pdbx_description
1 polymer ?
#
loop_
_entity_poly.entity_id
_entity_poly.type
_entity_poly.pdbx_seq_one_letter_code
_entity_poly.pdbx_strand_id
1 'polypeptide(L)'
;MIDVIRETQLPVLAVLLLLAAVGKTAVRPSGAEGPMSLLPARVRRPAALATAGVEAAFAVLLVAAAGPLGDAARAGTAALFGVAVLALLRLRRRDPEQGCGCFGGLSSTPVGWRTIARAGLLAAAAAAALGLPVSGLAVATGFTATHAAVLAVELAVLGVLSPELVEIPRRVRHRVPCELREVPLSRTLRRLYASDVWHMNAEVVTTAEPVDVWRQECLRFVRFGGRRQDRAVDVVFAVPMDGRPPVVRALIVDVETGVPVASFGAVADPPRPRRAPEGETADSGRRPAPYEVV
;
A
#
# COMPACT_ATOMS: atom_id res chain seq x y z
N MET A 1 -36.27 -20.92 3.38
CA MET A 1 -35.35 -19.96 4.04
C MET A 1 -33.90 -20.40 3.90
N ILE A 2 -33.55 -21.64 4.23
CA ILE A 2 -32.18 -22.16 4.06
C ILE A 2 -31.72 -22.07 2.58
N ASP A 3 -32.58 -22.40 1.62
CA ASP A 3 -32.22 -22.32 0.20
C ASP A 3 -31.94 -20.87 -0.25
N VAL A 4 -32.76 -19.90 0.18
CA VAL A 4 -32.51 -18.47 -0.07
C VAL A 4 -31.14 -18.04 0.47
N ILE A 5 -30.75 -18.50 1.66
CA ILE A 5 -29.42 -18.22 2.22
C ILE A 5 -28.34 -18.82 1.33
N ARG A 6 -28.48 -20.09 0.92
CA ARG A 6 -27.49 -20.78 0.08
C ARG A 6 -27.37 -20.14 -1.31
N GLU A 7 -28.49 -19.75 -1.92
CA GLU A 7 -28.58 -19.09 -3.22
C GLU A 7 -27.88 -17.73 -3.20
N THR A 8 -28.09 -16.96 -2.12
CA THR A 8 -27.48 -15.62 -1.95
C THR A 8 -25.95 -15.69 -1.84
N GLN A 9 -25.36 -16.84 -1.46
CA GLN A 9 -23.90 -16.99 -1.40
C GLN A 9 -23.23 -16.85 -2.77
N LEU A 10 -23.88 -17.30 -3.85
CA LEU A 10 -23.28 -17.31 -5.20
C LEU A 10 -22.88 -15.90 -5.68
N PRO A 11 -23.80 -14.91 -5.71
CA PRO A 11 -23.43 -13.55 -6.13
C PRO A 11 -22.46 -12.88 -5.13
N VAL A 12 -22.59 -13.11 -3.83
CA VAL A 12 -21.69 -12.52 -2.82
C VAL A 12 -20.26 -13.00 -3.01
N LEU A 13 -20.06 -14.31 -3.13
CA LEU A 13 -18.73 -14.91 -3.33
C LEU A 13 -18.13 -14.47 -4.67
N ALA A 14 -18.94 -14.43 -5.73
CA ALA A 14 -18.48 -13.98 -7.04
C ALA A 14 -17.98 -12.51 -7.00
N VAL A 15 -18.75 -11.61 -6.39
CA VAL A 15 -18.35 -10.20 -6.23
C VAL A 15 -17.06 -10.08 -5.40
N LEU A 16 -16.96 -10.79 -4.28
CA LEU A 16 -15.77 -10.76 -3.43
C LEU A 16 -14.52 -11.28 -4.15
N LEU A 17 -14.64 -12.36 -4.91
CA LEU A 17 -13.54 -12.91 -5.72
C LEU A 17 -13.13 -11.94 -6.84
N LEU A 18 -14.08 -11.28 -7.50
CA LEU A 18 -13.76 -10.24 -8.50
C LEU A 18 -13.02 -9.06 -7.87
N LEU A 19 -13.49 -8.58 -6.71
CA LEU A 19 -12.81 -7.50 -5.97
C LEU A 19 -11.41 -7.92 -5.53
N ALA A 20 -11.22 -9.17 -5.11
CA ALA A 20 -9.91 -9.72 -4.76
C ALA A 20 -8.97 -9.79 -5.98
N ALA A 21 -9.47 -10.27 -7.13
CA ALA A 21 -8.71 -10.36 -8.37
C ALA A 21 -8.31 -8.97 -8.90
N VAL A 22 -9.24 -8.01 -8.88
CA VAL A 22 -8.98 -6.60 -9.25
C VAL A 22 -7.95 -5.99 -8.29
N GLY A 23 -8.10 -6.19 -6.98
CA GLY A 23 -7.15 -5.68 -5.98
C GLY A 23 -5.71 -6.17 -6.21
N LYS A 24 -5.55 -7.46 -6.56
CA LYS A 24 -4.24 -8.07 -6.85
C LYS A 24 -3.61 -7.60 -8.16
N THR A 25 -4.41 -7.15 -9.12
CA THR A 25 -3.93 -6.74 -10.46
C THR A 25 -3.77 -5.23 -10.60
N ALA A 26 -4.69 -4.45 -10.02
CA ALA A 26 -4.70 -3.00 -10.14
C ALA A 26 -3.67 -2.31 -9.23
N VAL A 27 -3.33 -2.90 -8.09
CA VAL A 27 -2.39 -2.30 -7.13
C VAL A 27 -1.02 -2.94 -7.25
N ARG A 28 -0.02 -2.14 -7.62
CA ARG A 28 1.37 -2.59 -7.65
C ARG A 28 1.80 -2.99 -6.23
N PRO A 29 2.31 -4.21 -6.02
CA PRO A 29 2.75 -4.64 -4.71
C PRO A 29 3.88 -3.72 -4.24
N SER A 30 3.70 -3.10 -3.06
CA SER A 30 4.72 -2.26 -2.42
C SER A 30 5.79 -3.10 -1.71
N GLY A 31 5.59 -4.42 -1.64
CA GLY A 31 6.45 -5.40 -1.00
C GLY A 31 5.84 -6.79 -1.06
N ALA A 32 6.39 -7.72 -0.28
CA ALA A 32 5.78 -9.00 -0.02
C ALA A 32 4.79 -8.85 1.13
N GLU A 33 3.51 -8.92 0.85
CA GLU A 33 2.45 -8.85 1.86
C GLU A 33 1.70 -10.18 1.89
N GLY A 34 1.29 -10.61 3.07
CA GLY A 34 0.57 -11.86 3.26
C GLY A 34 1.37 -13.11 2.94
N PRO A 35 0.69 -14.24 2.66
CA PRO A 35 1.33 -15.54 2.43
C PRO A 35 2.39 -15.53 1.31
N MET A 36 2.31 -14.55 0.40
CA MET A 36 3.25 -14.37 -0.70
C MET A 36 4.65 -13.94 -0.22
N SER A 37 4.78 -13.43 1.01
CA SER A 37 6.08 -13.13 1.62
C SER A 37 6.94 -14.38 1.80
N LEU A 38 6.31 -15.53 1.99
CA LEU A 38 6.96 -16.83 2.14
C LEU A 38 7.58 -17.35 0.83
N LEU A 39 7.21 -16.76 -0.31
CA LEU A 39 7.72 -17.16 -1.62
C LEU A 39 8.98 -16.36 -2.02
N PRO A 40 9.91 -16.96 -2.79
CA PRO A 40 11.06 -16.24 -3.35
C PRO A 40 10.63 -15.04 -4.23
N ALA A 41 11.40 -13.94 -4.18
CA ALA A 41 11.05 -12.69 -4.86
C ALA A 41 10.73 -12.84 -6.36
N ARG A 42 11.43 -13.76 -7.06
CA ARG A 42 11.26 -14.03 -8.49
C ARG A 42 9.89 -14.62 -8.84
N VAL A 43 9.27 -15.37 -7.93
CA VAL A 43 7.99 -16.05 -8.18
C VAL A 43 6.79 -15.33 -7.59
N ARG A 44 6.99 -14.29 -6.76
CA ARG A 44 5.90 -13.55 -6.11
C ARG A 44 4.91 -12.95 -7.11
N ARG A 45 5.41 -12.27 -8.14
CA ARG A 45 4.56 -11.63 -9.16
C ARG A 45 3.77 -12.63 -10.01
N PRO A 46 4.39 -13.67 -10.61
CA PRO A 46 3.62 -14.65 -11.38
C PRO A 46 2.62 -15.39 -10.50
N ALA A 47 2.98 -15.76 -9.26
CA ALA A 47 2.05 -16.42 -8.35
C ALA A 47 0.87 -15.51 -7.92
N ALA A 48 1.10 -14.21 -7.74
CA ALA A 48 0.03 -13.24 -7.47
C ALA A 48 -0.94 -13.12 -8.65
N LEU A 49 -0.41 -13.04 -9.87
CA LEU A 49 -1.22 -12.99 -11.10
C LEU A 49 -1.98 -14.30 -11.33
N ALA A 50 -1.35 -15.45 -11.09
CA ALA A 50 -2.00 -16.75 -11.17
C ALA A 50 -3.15 -16.85 -10.17
N THR A 51 -2.93 -16.42 -8.92
CA THR A 51 -3.98 -16.40 -7.89
C THR A 51 -5.13 -15.49 -8.29
N ALA A 52 -4.85 -14.28 -8.80
CA ALA A 52 -5.87 -13.37 -9.31
C ALA A 52 -6.65 -13.96 -10.49
N GLY A 53 -5.97 -14.68 -11.39
CA GLY A 53 -6.60 -15.38 -12.50
C GLY A 53 -7.53 -16.50 -12.03
N VAL A 54 -7.11 -17.29 -11.02
CA VAL A 54 -7.94 -18.33 -10.40
C VAL A 54 -9.18 -17.74 -9.72
N GLU A 55 -9.01 -16.65 -8.97
CA GLU A 55 -10.13 -15.93 -8.33
C GLU A 55 -11.13 -15.41 -9.36
N ALA A 56 -10.65 -14.77 -10.44
CA ALA A 56 -11.50 -14.30 -11.52
C ALA A 56 -12.23 -15.44 -12.24
N ALA A 57 -11.53 -16.56 -12.51
CA ALA A 57 -12.12 -17.73 -13.14
C ALA A 57 -13.24 -18.34 -12.29
N PHE A 58 -13.02 -18.52 -10.98
CA PHE A 58 -14.08 -19.01 -10.09
C PHE A 58 -15.24 -18.04 -9.97
N ALA A 59 -14.99 -16.72 -9.94
CA ALA A 59 -16.08 -15.75 -9.93
C ALA A 59 -16.97 -15.86 -11.17
N VAL A 60 -16.37 -15.96 -12.37
CA VAL A 60 -17.10 -16.15 -13.63
C VAL A 60 -17.89 -17.47 -13.61
N LEU A 61 -17.26 -18.57 -13.17
CA LEU A 61 -17.93 -19.87 -13.10
C LEU A 61 -19.07 -19.90 -12.09
N LEU A 62 -18.96 -19.24 -10.92
CA LEU A 62 -20.04 -19.14 -9.94
C LEU A 62 -21.27 -18.41 -10.50
N VAL A 63 -21.05 -17.41 -11.36
CA VAL A 63 -22.14 -16.67 -12.02
C VAL A 63 -22.74 -17.48 -13.16
N ALA A 64 -21.91 -18.04 -14.03
CA ALA A 64 -22.35 -18.58 -15.31
C ALA A 64 -22.69 -20.08 -15.29
N ALA A 65 -22.02 -20.88 -14.46
CA ALA A 65 -22.12 -22.33 -14.51
C ALA A 65 -23.19 -22.89 -13.55
N ALA A 66 -23.86 -23.95 -13.99
CA ALA A 66 -24.78 -24.77 -13.20
C ALA A 66 -24.38 -26.25 -13.30
N GLY A 67 -25.06 -27.13 -12.55
CA GLY A 67 -24.79 -28.57 -12.57
C GLY A 67 -23.37 -28.94 -12.11
N PRO A 68 -22.75 -29.99 -12.67
CA PRO A 68 -21.46 -30.50 -12.21
C PRO A 68 -20.32 -29.47 -12.28
N LEU A 69 -20.33 -28.62 -13.30
CA LEU A 69 -19.32 -27.56 -13.44
C LEU A 69 -19.50 -26.46 -12.38
N GLY A 70 -20.75 -26.09 -12.08
CA GLY A 70 -21.07 -25.17 -10.99
C GLY A 70 -20.66 -25.73 -9.63
N ASP A 71 -20.91 -27.02 -9.37
CA ASP A 71 -20.48 -27.69 -8.15
C ASP A 71 -18.96 -27.76 -8.02
N ALA A 72 -18.25 -28.05 -9.11
CA ALA A 72 -16.79 -28.01 -9.12
C ALA A 72 -16.25 -26.60 -8.81
N ALA A 73 -16.87 -25.54 -9.34
CA ALA A 73 -16.48 -24.16 -9.06
C ALA A 73 -16.72 -23.77 -7.59
N ARG A 74 -17.85 -24.19 -7.01
CA ARG A 74 -18.16 -23.96 -5.58
C ARG A 74 -17.22 -24.73 -4.67
N ALA A 75 -16.93 -25.99 -4.98
CA ALA A 75 -15.95 -26.80 -4.24
C ALA A 75 -14.55 -26.20 -4.33
N GLY A 76 -14.14 -25.75 -5.53
CA GLY A 76 -12.88 -25.04 -5.75
C GLY A 76 -12.80 -23.73 -4.96
N THR A 77 -13.90 -22.98 -4.89
CA THR A 77 -13.99 -21.74 -4.09
C THR A 77 -13.91 -22.02 -2.59
N ALA A 78 -14.60 -23.05 -2.10
CA ALA A 78 -14.52 -23.49 -0.71
C ALA A 78 -13.09 -23.93 -0.34
N ALA A 79 -12.44 -24.69 -1.23
CA ALA A 79 -11.04 -25.10 -1.06
C ALA A 79 -10.09 -23.91 -1.07
N LEU A 80 -10.29 -22.94 -1.97
CA LEU A 80 -9.50 -21.71 -2.04
C LEU A 80 -9.56 -20.93 -0.73
N PHE A 81 -10.76 -20.68 -0.19
CA PHE A 81 -10.91 -20.00 1.10
C PHE A 81 -10.41 -20.84 2.27
N GLY A 82 -10.58 -22.17 2.24
CA GLY A 82 -10.02 -23.08 3.25
C GLY A 82 -8.49 -23.02 3.29
N VAL A 83 -7.82 -23.03 2.13
CA VAL A 83 -6.37 -22.84 2.02
C VAL A 83 -5.98 -21.46 2.54
N ALA A 84 -6.75 -20.41 2.23
CA ALA A 84 -6.50 -19.07 2.77
C ALA A 84 -6.60 -19.03 4.30
N VAL A 85 -7.60 -19.68 4.92
CA VAL A 85 -7.72 -19.79 6.39
C VAL A 85 -6.48 -20.46 6.98
N LEU A 86 -6.04 -21.59 6.41
CA LEU A 86 -4.85 -22.29 6.88
C LEU A 86 -3.58 -21.45 6.72
N ALA A 87 -3.45 -20.72 5.60
CA ALA A 87 -2.34 -19.82 5.36
C ALA A 87 -2.33 -18.67 6.38
N LEU A 88 -3.48 -18.07 6.68
CA LEU A 88 -3.63 -16.99 7.65
C LEU A 88 -3.35 -17.48 9.09
N LEU A 89 -3.80 -18.68 9.46
CA LEU A 89 -3.47 -19.29 10.75
C LEU A 89 -1.96 -19.53 10.90
N ARG A 90 -1.30 -20.03 9.85
CA ARG A 90 0.16 -20.20 9.83
C ARG A 90 0.89 -18.86 9.89
N LEU A 91 0.41 -17.86 9.16
CA LEU A 91 0.99 -16.51 9.15
C LEU A 91 0.85 -15.86 10.52
N ARG A 92 -0.34 -15.88 11.13
CA ARG A 92 -0.58 -15.37 12.48
C ARG A 92 0.36 -15.97 13.53
N ARG A 93 0.72 -17.25 13.40
CA ARG A 93 1.65 -17.94 14.31
C ARG A 93 3.12 -17.56 14.09
N ARG A 94 3.51 -17.15 12.88
CA ARG A 94 4.91 -16.84 12.54
C ARG A 94 5.21 -15.34 12.56
N ASP A 95 4.31 -14.54 12.03
CA ASP A 95 4.47 -13.10 11.89
C ASP A 95 3.08 -12.41 11.87
N PRO A 96 2.54 -12.08 13.05
CA PRO A 96 1.21 -11.48 13.17
C PRO A 96 1.11 -10.06 12.59
N GLU A 97 2.24 -9.38 12.38
CA GLU A 97 2.30 -8.00 11.89
C GLU A 97 2.22 -7.91 10.36
N GLN A 98 2.38 -9.03 9.65
CA GLN A 98 2.21 -9.06 8.21
C GLN A 98 0.75 -8.86 7.80
N GLY A 99 0.55 -8.09 6.72
CA GLY A 99 -0.75 -7.90 6.09
C GLY A 99 -1.38 -9.21 5.61
N CYS A 100 -2.70 -9.30 5.48
CA CYS A 100 -3.35 -10.54 5.06
C CYS A 100 -3.21 -10.87 3.55
N GLY A 101 -2.91 -9.87 2.71
CA GLY A 101 -2.71 -10.03 1.27
C GLY A 101 -3.95 -10.43 0.45
N CYS A 102 -5.12 -10.57 1.09
CA CYS A 102 -6.35 -11.05 0.43
C CYS A 102 -6.80 -10.16 -0.73
N PHE A 103 -6.57 -8.84 -0.66
CA PHE A 103 -6.90 -7.87 -1.71
C PHE A 103 -5.63 -7.29 -2.37
N GLY A 104 -4.53 -8.05 -2.37
CA GLY A 104 -3.23 -7.53 -2.80
C GLY A 104 -2.75 -6.40 -1.90
N GLY A 105 -2.14 -5.36 -2.49
CA GLY A 105 -1.60 -4.21 -1.76
C GLY A 105 -2.63 -3.25 -1.16
N LEU A 106 -3.92 -3.59 -1.20
CA LEU A 106 -4.99 -2.82 -0.56
C LEU A 106 -5.19 -3.17 0.92
N SER A 107 -4.66 -4.31 1.36
CA SER A 107 -4.89 -4.83 2.71
C SER A 107 -3.56 -5.08 3.43
N SER A 108 -2.94 -3.99 3.89
CA SER A 108 -1.72 -4.02 4.70
C SER A 108 -1.99 -4.26 6.20
N THR A 109 -3.25 -4.44 6.60
CA THR A 109 -3.61 -4.60 8.01
C THR A 109 -3.14 -5.93 8.57
N PRO A 110 -2.51 -5.94 9.76
CA PRO A 110 -2.03 -7.15 10.42
C PRO A 110 -3.08 -8.25 10.46
N VAL A 111 -2.66 -9.50 10.23
CA VAL A 111 -3.58 -10.65 10.29
C VAL A 111 -4.13 -10.79 11.70
N GLY A 112 -5.41 -10.45 11.92
CA GLY A 112 -6.12 -10.67 13.17
C GLY A 112 -7.07 -11.88 13.14
N TRP A 113 -7.60 -12.26 14.30
CA TRP A 113 -8.64 -13.30 14.41
C TRP A 113 -9.90 -12.99 13.59
N ARG A 114 -10.25 -11.70 13.44
CA ARG A 114 -11.36 -11.25 12.58
C ARG A 114 -11.14 -11.61 11.12
N THR A 115 -9.92 -11.43 10.61
CA THR A 115 -9.56 -11.78 9.22
C THR A 115 -9.69 -13.28 8.98
N ILE A 116 -9.24 -14.09 9.95
CA ILE A 116 -9.36 -15.55 9.90
C ILE A 116 -10.83 -15.97 9.96
N ALA A 117 -11.62 -15.38 10.86
CA ALA A 117 -13.05 -15.65 10.99
C ALA A 117 -13.81 -15.29 9.70
N ARG A 118 -13.48 -14.14 9.08
CA ARG A 118 -14.04 -13.74 7.78
C ARG A 118 -13.71 -14.75 6.68
N ALA A 119 -12.45 -15.16 6.56
CA ALA A 119 -12.07 -16.19 5.58
C ALA A 119 -12.76 -17.53 5.85
N GLY A 120 -12.92 -17.91 7.12
CA GLY A 120 -13.66 -19.10 7.54
C GLY A 120 -15.14 -19.03 7.19
N LEU A 121 -15.77 -17.88 7.40
CA LEU A 121 -17.17 -17.64 7.03
C LEU A 121 -17.36 -17.76 5.52
N LEU A 122 -16.46 -17.20 4.71
CA LEU A 122 -16.51 -17.32 3.25
C LEU A 122 -16.29 -18.77 2.77
N ALA A 123 -15.40 -19.52 3.44
CA ALA A 123 -15.24 -20.95 3.17
C ALA A 123 -16.52 -21.74 3.49
N ALA A 124 -17.15 -21.47 4.63
CA ALA A 124 -18.40 -22.10 5.04
C ALA A 124 -19.57 -21.76 4.09
N ALA A 125 -19.67 -20.49 3.68
CA ALA A 125 -20.63 -20.02 2.68
C ALA A 125 -20.48 -20.76 1.34
N ALA A 126 -19.24 -20.87 0.84
CA ALA A 126 -18.96 -21.60 -0.39
C ALA A 126 -19.30 -23.10 -0.28
N ALA A 127 -18.99 -23.71 0.86
CA ALA A 127 -19.36 -25.11 1.13
C ALA A 127 -20.88 -25.31 1.23
N ALA A 128 -21.60 -24.37 1.85
CA ALA A 128 -23.05 -24.41 1.95
C ALA A 128 -23.75 -24.31 0.59
N ALA A 129 -23.13 -23.67 -0.40
CA ALA A 129 -23.67 -23.56 -1.76
C ALA A 129 -23.55 -24.86 -2.59
N LEU A 130 -22.80 -25.87 -2.13
CA LEU A 130 -22.63 -27.13 -2.85
C LEU A 130 -23.96 -27.84 -3.09
N GLY A 131 -24.16 -28.39 -4.28
CA GLY A 131 -25.35 -29.13 -4.67
C GLY A 131 -26.56 -28.26 -5.02
N LEU A 132 -26.42 -26.93 -5.10
CA LEU A 132 -27.48 -26.07 -5.62
C LEU A 132 -27.66 -26.27 -7.13
N PRO A 133 -28.89 -26.47 -7.64
CA PRO A 133 -29.10 -26.65 -9.07
C PRO A 133 -28.95 -25.36 -9.88
N VAL A 134 -28.99 -24.20 -9.23
CA VAL A 134 -29.04 -22.87 -9.88
C VAL A 134 -27.67 -22.21 -10.03
N SER A 135 -27.45 -21.46 -11.11
CA SER A 135 -26.27 -20.60 -11.27
C SER A 135 -26.47 -19.24 -10.58
N GLY A 136 -25.38 -18.51 -10.33
CA GLY A 136 -25.47 -17.16 -9.76
C GLY A 136 -26.26 -16.18 -10.63
N LEU A 137 -26.20 -16.34 -11.96
CA LEU A 137 -27.00 -15.52 -12.89
C LEU A 137 -28.51 -15.78 -12.72
N ALA A 138 -28.92 -17.03 -12.53
CA ALA A 138 -30.32 -17.37 -12.28
C ALA A 138 -30.84 -16.78 -10.96
N VAL A 139 -30.00 -16.78 -9.92
CA VAL A 139 -30.33 -16.11 -8.64
C VAL A 139 -30.46 -14.59 -8.84
N ALA A 140 -29.58 -13.98 -9.64
CA ALA A 140 -29.61 -12.55 -9.91
C ALA A 140 -30.85 -12.12 -10.72
N THR A 141 -31.30 -12.91 -11.70
CA THR A 141 -32.51 -12.61 -12.48
C THR A 141 -33.80 -12.91 -11.72
N GLY A 142 -33.77 -13.88 -10.79
CA GLY A 142 -34.87 -14.24 -9.90
C GLY A 142 -34.87 -13.52 -8.54
N PHE A 143 -34.14 -12.42 -8.40
CA PHE A 143 -33.90 -11.78 -7.11
C PHE A 143 -35.18 -11.25 -6.46
N THR A 144 -35.43 -11.65 -5.20
CA THR A 144 -36.65 -11.26 -4.46
C THR A 144 -36.33 -10.38 -3.25
N ALA A 145 -37.36 -9.82 -2.60
CA ALA A 145 -37.19 -9.05 -1.36
C ALA A 145 -36.56 -9.88 -0.22
N THR A 146 -36.81 -11.19 -0.17
CA THR A 146 -36.16 -12.06 0.83
C THR A 146 -34.67 -12.24 0.55
N HIS A 147 -34.26 -12.33 -0.73
CA HIS A 147 -32.85 -12.32 -1.10
C HIS A 147 -32.19 -11.00 -0.71
N ALA A 148 -32.86 -9.87 -0.95
CA ALA A 148 -32.38 -8.55 -0.55
C ALA A 148 -32.14 -8.46 0.97
N ALA A 149 -33.08 -8.95 1.78
CA ALA A 149 -32.98 -8.95 3.23
C ALA A 149 -31.82 -9.83 3.73
N VAL A 150 -31.67 -11.04 3.19
CA VAL A 150 -30.56 -11.94 3.53
C VAL A 150 -29.21 -11.33 3.13
N LEU A 151 -29.12 -10.80 1.91
CA LEU A 151 -27.92 -10.12 1.43
C LEU A 151 -27.55 -8.94 2.32
N ALA A 152 -28.52 -8.13 2.76
CA ALA A 152 -28.26 -7.01 3.65
C ALA A 152 -27.69 -7.46 5.01
N VAL A 153 -28.22 -8.56 5.57
CA VAL A 153 -27.69 -9.16 6.81
C VAL A 153 -26.28 -9.68 6.61
N GLU A 154 -26.01 -10.39 5.51
CA GLU A 154 -24.68 -10.91 5.18
C GLU A 154 -23.65 -9.79 4.99
N LEU A 155 -24.01 -8.73 4.26
CA LEU A 155 -23.17 -7.55 4.10
C LEU A 155 -22.93 -6.83 5.43
N ALA A 156 -23.90 -6.78 6.32
CA ALA A 156 -23.73 -6.22 7.66
C ALA A 156 -22.74 -7.07 8.50
N VAL A 157 -22.88 -8.40 8.48
CA VAL A 157 -21.94 -9.32 9.16
C VAL A 157 -20.53 -9.17 8.59
N LEU A 158 -20.39 -9.14 7.26
CA LEU A 158 -19.11 -8.91 6.60
C LEU A 158 -18.53 -7.53 6.96
N GLY A 159 -19.36 -6.49 7.03
CA GLY A 159 -18.95 -5.14 7.44
C GLY A 159 -18.42 -5.10 8.87
N VAL A 160 -19.10 -5.76 9.81
CA VAL A 160 -18.65 -5.87 11.22
C VAL A 160 -17.34 -6.65 11.33
N LEU A 161 -17.17 -7.73 10.55
CA LEU A 161 -15.94 -8.52 10.52
C LEU A 161 -14.81 -7.82 9.74
N SER A 162 -15.13 -6.80 8.94
CA SER A 162 -14.23 -6.18 7.99
C SER A 162 -14.36 -4.65 7.99
N PRO A 163 -14.04 -3.97 9.10
CA PRO A 163 -14.07 -2.50 9.17
C PRO A 163 -13.19 -1.85 8.08
N GLU A 164 -12.16 -2.55 7.61
CA GLU A 164 -11.31 -2.16 6.49
C GLU A 164 -12.07 -1.89 5.18
N LEU A 165 -13.19 -2.60 4.92
CA LEU A 165 -14.00 -2.37 3.71
C LEU A 165 -14.70 -1.01 3.72
N VAL A 166 -14.99 -0.48 4.92
CA VAL A 166 -15.55 0.87 5.09
C VAL A 166 -14.47 1.94 4.91
N GLU A 167 -13.22 1.61 5.25
CA GLU A 167 -12.09 2.51 5.06
C GLU A 167 -11.54 2.55 3.63
N ILE A 168 -11.66 1.45 2.86
CA ILE A 168 -11.21 1.40 1.46
C ILE A 168 -11.79 2.56 0.62
N PRO A 169 -13.11 2.83 0.58
CA PRO A 169 -13.62 3.97 -0.18
C PRO A 169 -13.11 5.31 0.38
N ARG A 170 -12.86 5.42 1.69
CA ARG A 170 -12.23 6.62 2.27
C ARG A 170 -10.78 6.79 1.83
N ARG A 171 -9.98 5.72 1.76
CA ARG A 171 -8.58 5.72 1.28
C ARG A 171 -8.47 5.91 -0.23
N VAL A 172 -9.42 5.38 -0.99
CA VAL A 172 -9.53 5.62 -2.44
C VAL A 172 -9.88 7.09 -2.70
N ARG A 173 -10.77 7.67 -1.87
CA ARG A 173 -11.22 9.06 -2.00
C ARG A 173 -10.22 10.07 -1.42
N HIS A 174 -9.49 9.72 -0.36
CA HIS A 174 -8.45 10.53 0.26
C HIS A 174 -7.11 9.83 0.03
N ARG A 175 -6.38 10.26 -1.01
CA ARG A 175 -4.99 9.83 -1.18
C ARG A 175 -4.24 10.14 0.12
N VAL A 176 -3.70 9.11 0.77
CA VAL A 176 -2.85 9.27 1.95
C VAL A 176 -1.77 10.31 1.62
N PRO A 177 -1.68 11.41 2.39
CA PRO A 177 -0.65 12.41 2.22
C PRO A 177 0.73 11.75 2.19
N CYS A 178 1.65 12.27 1.38
CA CYS A 178 2.96 11.65 1.15
C CYS A 178 3.76 11.47 2.47
N GLU A 179 3.50 12.33 3.45
CA GLU A 179 4.13 12.39 4.76
C GLU A 179 3.78 11.14 5.59
N LEU A 180 2.55 10.65 5.43
CA LEU A 180 2.02 9.48 6.15
C LEU A 180 2.25 8.16 5.39
N ARG A 181 2.76 8.21 4.16
CA ARG A 181 2.98 7.00 3.37
C ARG A 181 4.18 6.22 3.90
N GLU A 182 4.01 4.94 4.21
CA GLU A 182 5.13 4.05 4.48
C GLU A 182 5.81 3.67 3.16
N VAL A 183 7.04 4.13 2.96
CA VAL A 183 7.86 3.77 1.81
C VAL A 183 9.08 2.99 2.32
N PRO A 184 9.32 1.74 1.87
CA PRO A 184 10.48 0.97 2.32
C PRO A 184 11.78 1.65 1.89
N LEU A 185 12.79 1.67 2.77
CA LEU A 185 14.08 2.34 2.54
C LEU A 185 14.76 1.87 1.25
N SER A 186 14.70 0.56 0.96
CA SER A 186 15.28 -0.03 -0.26
C SER A 186 14.71 0.56 -1.56
N ARG A 187 13.48 1.08 -1.54
CA ARG A 187 12.89 1.77 -2.69
C ARG A 187 13.46 3.17 -2.86
N THR A 188 13.67 3.88 -1.75
CA THR A 188 14.36 5.19 -1.75
C THR A 188 15.78 5.06 -2.27
N LEU A 189 16.56 4.09 -1.76
CA LEU A 189 17.95 3.88 -2.17
C LEU A 189 18.06 3.48 -3.64
N ARG A 190 17.18 2.60 -4.15
CA ARG A 190 17.16 2.28 -5.58
C ARG A 190 16.88 3.50 -6.45
N ARG A 191 15.96 4.38 -6.04
CA ARG A 191 15.67 5.63 -6.76
C ARG A 191 16.86 6.58 -6.73
N LEU A 192 17.54 6.67 -5.57
CA LEU A 192 18.76 7.45 -5.41
C LEU A 192 19.86 6.93 -6.35
N TYR A 193 20.21 5.64 -6.27
CA TYR A 193 21.30 5.05 -7.04
C TYR A 193 21.07 5.03 -8.55
N ALA A 194 19.80 5.12 -8.99
CA ALA A 194 19.45 5.24 -10.40
C ALA A 194 19.38 6.70 -10.90
N SER A 195 19.69 7.69 -10.06
CA SER A 195 19.60 9.11 -10.43
C SER A 195 20.94 9.67 -10.93
N ASP A 196 20.90 10.59 -11.88
CA ASP A 196 22.10 11.29 -12.37
C ASP A 196 22.84 12.01 -11.24
N VAL A 197 22.09 12.55 -10.27
CA VAL A 197 22.67 13.24 -9.10
C VAL A 197 23.49 12.29 -8.24
N TRP A 198 23.11 11.02 -8.11
CA TRP A 198 23.98 10.02 -7.49
C TRP A 198 25.25 9.80 -8.30
N HIS A 199 25.14 9.57 -9.60
CA HIS A 199 26.29 9.32 -10.46
C HIS A 199 27.29 10.49 -10.49
N MET A 200 26.82 11.75 -10.46
CA MET A 200 27.69 12.92 -10.38
C MET A 200 28.45 13.06 -9.04
N ASN A 201 27.93 12.46 -7.97
CA ASN A 201 28.49 12.60 -6.62
C ASN A 201 29.10 11.31 -6.07
N ALA A 202 29.04 10.20 -6.83
CA ALA A 202 29.47 8.89 -6.37
C ALA A 202 30.96 8.85 -5.98
N GLU A 203 31.81 9.61 -6.67
CA GLU A 203 33.25 9.69 -6.36
C GLU A 203 33.54 10.45 -5.05
N VAL A 204 32.64 11.32 -4.62
CA VAL A 204 32.77 12.06 -3.34
C VAL A 204 32.35 11.17 -2.17
N VAL A 205 31.44 10.22 -2.39
CA VAL A 205 30.93 9.32 -1.36
C VAL A 205 31.95 8.21 -1.05
N THR A 206 32.27 8.05 0.23
CA THR A 206 33.24 7.05 0.71
C THR A 206 32.60 5.90 1.48
N THR A 207 31.40 6.11 2.05
CA THR A 207 30.67 5.08 2.81
C THR A 207 29.71 4.30 1.90
N ALA A 208 29.73 2.97 1.98
CA ALA A 208 28.84 2.11 1.19
C ALA A 208 27.38 2.15 1.68
N GLU A 209 27.18 2.41 2.98
CA GLU A 209 25.87 2.52 3.61
C GLU A 209 25.61 3.96 4.07
N PRO A 210 24.33 4.38 4.13
CA PRO A 210 23.98 5.70 4.63
C PRO A 210 24.28 5.81 6.12
N VAL A 211 24.91 6.91 6.50
CA VAL A 211 25.24 7.25 7.90
C VAL A 211 23.97 7.63 8.66
N ASP A 212 23.03 8.29 7.99
CA ASP A 212 21.75 8.67 8.59
C ASP A 212 20.63 8.76 7.54
N VAL A 213 19.40 8.52 7.98
CA VAL A 213 18.19 8.56 7.15
C VAL A 213 17.04 9.16 7.95
N TRP A 214 16.52 10.29 7.49
CA TRP A 214 15.34 10.93 8.10
C TRP A 214 14.33 11.37 7.05
N ARG A 215 13.15 11.81 7.51
CA ARG A 215 12.06 12.28 6.64
C ARG A 215 11.67 13.69 7.03
N GLN A 216 11.44 14.54 6.04
CA GLN A 216 10.69 15.78 6.21
C GLN A 216 9.73 15.90 5.03
N GLU A 217 8.45 16.09 5.33
CA GLU A 217 7.39 16.19 4.33
C GLU A 217 7.41 14.99 3.35
N CYS A 218 7.31 15.25 2.04
CA CYS A 218 7.39 14.23 0.98
C CYS A 218 8.82 13.77 0.66
N LEU A 219 9.86 14.27 1.36
CA LEU A 219 11.25 13.97 1.09
C LEU A 219 11.82 13.01 2.12
N ARG A 220 12.58 12.02 1.65
CA ARG A 220 13.47 11.25 2.51
C ARG A 220 14.89 11.73 2.25
N PHE A 221 15.54 12.13 3.32
CA PHE A 221 16.93 12.55 3.31
C PHE A 221 17.81 11.35 3.63
N VAL A 222 18.88 11.20 2.88
CA VAL A 222 19.84 10.11 3.03
C VAL A 222 21.23 10.73 3.05
N ARG A 223 21.96 10.57 4.16
CA ARG A 223 23.30 11.12 4.35
C ARG A 223 24.36 10.05 4.17
N PHE A 224 25.38 10.36 3.39
CA PHE A 224 26.58 9.55 3.22
C PHE A 224 27.81 10.34 3.63
N GLY A 225 28.81 9.65 4.18
CA GLY A 225 30.12 10.23 4.45
C GLY A 225 30.97 10.26 3.18
N GLY A 226 31.75 11.33 3.00
CA GLY A 226 32.53 11.55 1.79
C GLY A 226 33.81 12.35 2.00
N ARG A 227 34.58 12.50 0.92
CA ARG A 227 35.77 13.36 0.85
C ARG A 227 35.77 14.18 -0.43
N ARG A 228 36.09 15.48 -0.33
CA ARG A 228 36.26 16.37 -1.49
C ARG A 228 37.45 17.28 -1.26
N GLN A 229 38.42 17.26 -2.18
CA GLN A 229 39.65 18.08 -2.08
C GLN A 229 40.32 17.93 -0.70
N ASP A 230 40.46 16.68 -0.25
CA ASP A 230 41.05 16.29 1.04
C ASP A 230 40.28 16.70 2.31
N ARG A 231 39.10 17.32 2.17
CA ARG A 231 38.20 17.64 3.28
C ARG A 231 37.13 16.59 3.50
N ALA A 232 36.81 16.31 4.75
CA ALA A 232 35.68 15.48 5.13
C ALA A 232 34.37 16.23 4.85
N VAL A 233 33.47 15.58 4.10
CA VAL A 233 32.17 16.17 3.74
C VAL A 233 31.05 15.15 3.96
N ASP A 234 29.87 15.65 4.28
CA ASP A 234 28.62 14.90 4.24
C ASP A 234 27.90 15.18 2.92
N VAL A 235 27.49 14.12 2.22
CA VAL A 235 26.65 14.21 1.03
C VAL A 235 25.23 13.84 1.40
N VAL A 236 24.34 14.82 1.44
CA VAL A 236 22.93 14.66 1.80
C VAL A 236 22.07 14.66 0.54
N PHE A 237 21.39 13.55 0.29
CA PHE A 237 20.47 13.42 -0.83
C PHE A 237 19.02 13.59 -0.37
N ALA A 238 18.26 14.46 -1.04
CA ALA A 238 16.83 14.59 -0.86
C ALA A 238 16.09 13.80 -1.95
N VAL A 239 15.43 12.72 -1.54
CA VAL A 239 14.76 11.77 -2.44
C VAL A 239 13.24 11.89 -2.29
N PRO A 240 12.49 12.29 -3.34
CA PRO A 240 11.04 12.39 -3.28
C PRO A 240 10.36 11.03 -3.17
N MET A 241 9.31 10.96 -2.34
CA MET A 241 8.58 9.73 -2.03
C MET A 241 7.17 9.67 -2.66
N ASP A 242 6.68 10.79 -3.17
CA ASP A 242 5.34 10.94 -3.75
C ASP A 242 5.21 10.32 -5.17
N GLY A 243 6.33 9.93 -5.78
CA GLY A 243 6.38 9.31 -7.10
C GLY A 243 6.21 10.29 -8.26
N ARG A 244 6.06 11.59 -7.97
CA ARG A 244 6.10 12.65 -8.99
C ARG A 244 7.58 13.06 -9.20
N PRO A 245 7.92 13.63 -10.37
CA PRO A 245 9.14 14.43 -10.48
C PRO A 245 8.96 15.67 -9.60
N PRO A 246 9.80 15.84 -8.58
CA PRO A 246 11.11 16.47 -8.80
C PRO A 246 12.27 15.46 -8.91
N VAL A 247 13.37 15.93 -9.50
CA VAL A 247 14.64 15.22 -9.60
C VAL A 247 15.25 15.10 -8.20
N VAL A 248 15.91 13.97 -7.90
CA VAL A 248 16.73 13.81 -6.68
C VAL A 248 17.67 15.02 -6.55
N ARG A 249 17.85 15.53 -5.34
CA ARG A 249 18.76 16.66 -5.08
C ARG A 249 19.88 16.22 -4.16
N ALA A 250 21.02 16.87 -4.24
CA ALA A 250 22.14 16.65 -3.34
C ALA A 250 22.67 17.97 -2.77
N LEU A 251 23.09 17.93 -1.52
CA LEU A 251 23.82 18.99 -0.83
C LEU A 251 25.09 18.38 -0.26
N ILE A 252 26.24 18.95 -0.59
CA ILE A 252 27.53 18.60 0.02
C ILE A 252 27.78 19.61 1.13
N VAL A 253 27.97 19.13 2.35
CA VAL A 253 28.18 19.94 3.54
C VAL A 253 29.54 19.59 4.12
N ASP A 254 30.33 20.60 4.48
CA ASP A 254 31.60 20.39 5.17
C ASP A 254 31.32 19.89 6.61
N VAL A 255 31.97 18.79 7.01
CA VAL A 255 31.66 18.10 8.29
C VAL A 255 32.04 18.96 9.49
N GLU A 256 33.12 19.74 9.40
CA GLU A 256 33.63 20.53 10.52
C GLU A 256 32.83 21.82 10.70
N THR A 257 32.49 22.49 9.60
CA THR A 257 31.86 23.81 9.62
C THR A 257 30.34 23.76 9.48
N GLY A 258 29.78 22.66 8.97
CA GLY A 258 28.35 22.53 8.67
C GLY A 258 27.89 23.40 7.48
N VAL A 259 28.81 24.03 6.75
CA VAL A 259 28.49 24.95 5.65
C VAL A 259 28.30 24.18 4.35
N PRO A 260 27.26 24.49 3.55
CA PRO A 260 27.11 23.93 2.22
C PRO A 260 28.26 24.33 1.29
N VAL A 261 28.96 23.33 0.74
CA VAL A 261 30.06 23.51 -0.21
C VAL A 261 29.58 23.42 -1.65
N ALA A 262 28.53 22.64 -1.91
CA ALA A 262 27.88 22.57 -3.22
C ALA A 262 26.44 22.05 -3.13
N SER A 263 25.63 22.43 -4.12
CA SER A 263 24.26 21.96 -4.30
C SER A 263 24.07 21.48 -5.74
N PHE A 264 23.37 20.37 -5.92
CA PHE A 264 23.08 19.77 -7.21
C PHE A 264 21.58 19.42 -7.33
N GLY A 265 21.01 19.63 -8.52
CA GLY A 265 19.61 19.34 -8.80
C GLY A 265 18.63 20.47 -8.46
N ALA A 266 19.11 21.69 -8.21
CA ALA A 266 18.27 22.88 -8.23
C ALA A 266 18.03 23.30 -9.69
N VAL A 267 16.76 23.52 -10.08
CA VAL A 267 16.48 24.49 -11.14
C VAL A 267 16.96 25.81 -10.58
N ALA A 268 17.97 26.41 -11.20
CA ALA A 268 18.38 27.76 -10.86
C ALA A 268 17.18 28.68 -11.14
N ASP A 269 16.41 29.01 -10.11
CA ASP A 269 15.73 30.30 -10.14
C ASP A 269 16.84 31.32 -9.99
N PRO A 270 17.05 32.23 -10.97
CA PRO A 270 18.04 33.27 -10.83
C PRO A 270 17.72 34.06 -9.55
N PRO A 271 18.74 34.52 -8.80
CA PRO A 271 18.50 35.34 -7.63
C PRO A 271 17.63 36.52 -8.07
N ARG A 272 16.39 36.59 -7.58
CA ARG A 272 15.59 37.80 -7.75
C ARG A 272 16.43 38.92 -7.13
N PRO A 273 16.75 39.99 -7.88
CA PRO A 273 17.45 41.12 -7.29
C PRO A 273 16.65 41.58 -6.09
N ARG A 274 17.29 41.58 -4.90
CA ARG A 274 16.79 42.29 -3.74
C ARG A 274 16.55 43.72 -4.22
N ARG A 275 15.29 44.14 -4.35
CA ARG A 275 14.99 45.57 -4.38
C ARG A 275 15.62 46.12 -3.11
N ALA A 276 16.53 47.07 -3.27
CA ALA A 276 16.98 47.90 -2.18
C ALA A 276 15.73 48.44 -1.46
N PRO A 277 15.71 48.53 -0.12
CA PRO A 277 14.65 49.23 0.56
C PRO A 277 14.69 50.68 0.07
N GLU A 278 13.71 51.03 -0.75
CA GLU A 278 13.45 52.39 -1.16
C GLU A 278 12.74 53.06 0.03
N GLY A 279 13.50 53.90 0.74
CA GLY A 279 12.98 54.89 1.69
C GLY A 279 12.50 54.34 3.04
N GLU A 280 13.42 54.27 4.00
CA GLU A 280 13.04 54.47 5.39
C GLU A 280 13.86 55.63 5.95
N THR A 281 13.25 56.82 5.85
CA THR A 281 13.62 58.04 6.54
C THR A 281 13.84 57.75 8.01
N ALA A 282 14.96 58.24 8.53
CA ALA A 282 15.30 58.24 9.93
C ALA A 282 14.13 58.78 10.78
N ASP A 283 13.54 57.92 11.62
CA ASP A 283 12.83 58.36 12.81
C ASP A 283 13.50 57.75 14.04
N SER A 284 14.08 58.65 14.82
CA SER A 284 14.81 58.36 16.03
C SER A 284 13.85 58.20 17.20
N GLY A 285 13.97 57.09 17.92
CA GLY A 285 13.65 57.08 19.35
C GLY A 285 12.36 56.36 19.74
N ARG A 286 12.47 55.06 19.98
CA ARG A 286 11.67 54.42 21.04
C ARG A 286 12.46 53.29 21.69
N ARG A 287 12.71 53.46 22.99
CA ARG A 287 13.33 52.46 23.87
C ARG A 287 12.47 51.19 23.93
N PRO A 288 13.06 49.99 23.96
CA PRO A 288 12.32 48.79 24.34
C PRO A 288 12.12 48.74 25.86
N ALA A 289 10.90 48.40 26.28
CA ALA A 289 10.60 47.97 27.65
C ALA A 289 11.12 46.53 27.87
N PRO A 290 11.54 46.16 29.08
CA PRO A 290 12.06 44.83 29.37
C PRO A 290 10.95 43.78 29.40
N TYR A 291 11.24 42.61 28.80
CA TYR A 291 10.42 41.41 28.91
C TYR A 291 10.49 40.83 30.32
N GLU A 292 9.31 40.56 30.89
CA GLU A 292 9.11 39.74 32.09
C GLU A 292 9.10 38.25 31.69
N VAL A 293 9.75 37.44 32.51
CA VAL A 293 9.89 35.98 32.37
C VAL A 293 8.72 35.29 33.07
N VAL A 294 8.04 34.38 32.38
CA VAL A 294 7.35 33.21 32.98
C VAL A 294 7.56 32.01 32.06
#